data_AF-A0ABD2Z811-F1
#
_entry.id   AF-A0ABD2Z811-F1
#
_cell.length_a   1.000
_cell.length_b   1.000
_cell.length_c   1.000
_cell.angle_alpha   90.00
_cell.angle_beta   90.00
_cell.angle_gamma   90.00
#
_symmetry.space_group_name_H-M   'P 1'
#
loop_
_entity.id
_entity.type
_entity.pdbx_description
1 polymer ?
#
loop_
_entity_poly.entity_id
_entity_poly.type
_entity_poly.pdbx_seq_one_letter_code
_entity_poly.pdbx_strand_id
1 'polypeptide(L)'
;MGSGEEGPKWSVFDGVKTIPSSPEALMAEINSAISAVEYVRATAFLQFPSSSSASSAAAIFSKNDGKKLNKYDAKKADEAYKAGMASMAAGKLDEAIQSLNVALAICPPDKTSAVAKLQSLISVTSQQLRKPSN
;
A
#
# COMPACT_ATOMS: atom_id res chain seq x y z
N MET A 1 17.79 50.15 -28.18
CA MET A 1 17.97 50.20 -26.71
C MET A 1 17.09 49.09 -26.14
N GLY A 2 17.70 48.03 -25.62
CA GLY A 2 17.01 46.82 -25.17
C GLY A 2 16.69 46.82 -23.68
N SER A 3 16.18 45.66 -23.25
CA SER A 3 15.75 45.24 -21.91
C SER A 3 14.37 45.73 -21.49
N GLY A 4 13.43 44.87 -21.11
CA GLY A 4 13.49 43.43 -20.82
C GLY A 4 12.37 43.13 -19.82
N GLU A 5 11.58 42.10 -20.11
CA GLU A 5 10.38 41.69 -19.39
C GLU A 5 10.63 41.46 -17.88
N GLU A 6 9.91 42.17 -17.02
CA GLU A 6 9.82 41.84 -15.58
C GLU A 6 8.74 40.76 -15.38
N GLY A 7 9.14 39.50 -15.57
CA GLY A 7 8.34 38.36 -15.13
C GLY A 7 8.24 38.29 -13.59
N PRO A 8 7.19 37.63 -13.04
CA PRO A 8 7.04 37.43 -11.61
C PRO A 8 8.24 36.64 -11.05
N LYS A 9 9.03 37.29 -10.20
CA LYS A 9 10.20 36.70 -9.53
C LYS A 9 9.75 35.59 -8.58
N TRP A 10 9.72 34.35 -9.09
CA TRP A 10 9.65 33.15 -8.24
C TRP A 10 10.95 33.03 -7.47
N SER A 11 10.94 33.45 -6.20
CA SER A 11 12.02 33.13 -5.28
C SER A 11 11.78 31.72 -4.73
N VAL A 12 12.75 30.80 -4.94
CA VAL A 12 12.76 29.46 -4.32
C VAL A 12 12.67 29.54 -2.78
N PHE A 13 13.02 30.69 -2.21
CA PHE A 13 13.06 30.91 -0.78
C PHE A 13 11.76 31.49 -0.18
N ASP A 14 10.73 31.74 -1.00
CA ASP A 14 9.47 32.34 -0.53
C ASP A 14 8.67 31.42 0.41
N GLY A 15 9.01 30.12 0.42
CA GLY A 15 8.48 29.14 1.37
C GLY A 15 9.31 28.95 2.65
N VAL A 16 10.50 29.56 2.77
CA VAL A 16 11.39 29.37 3.93
C VAL A 16 10.98 30.33 5.04
N LYS A 17 9.80 30.08 5.61
CA LYS A 17 9.37 30.71 6.85
C LYS A 17 10.08 30.00 7.99
N THR A 18 11.20 30.59 8.40
CA THR A 18 11.94 30.33 9.64
C THR A 18 12.52 28.92 9.80
N ILE A 19 13.82 28.80 9.55
CA ILE A 19 14.61 27.64 9.99
C ILE A 19 14.73 27.74 11.53
N PRO A 20 14.36 26.71 12.30
CA PRO A 20 14.45 26.74 13.76
C PRO A 20 15.88 27.06 14.19
N SER A 21 16.04 28.07 15.04
CA SER A 21 17.35 28.65 15.37
C SER A 21 18.24 27.76 16.23
N SER A 22 17.75 26.58 16.66
CA SER A 22 18.53 25.58 17.38
C SER A 22 18.07 24.16 17.03
N PRO A 23 18.99 23.17 17.08
CA PRO A 23 18.64 21.76 16.86
C PRO A 23 17.65 21.23 17.90
N GLU A 24 17.64 21.79 19.10
CA GLU A 24 16.70 21.43 20.17
C GLU A 24 15.26 21.82 19.82
N ALA A 25 15.07 23.04 19.27
CA ALA A 25 13.76 23.50 18.83
C ALA A 25 13.23 22.65 17.66
N LEU A 26 14.10 22.25 16.73
CA LEU A 26 13.74 21.36 15.63
C LEU A 26 13.31 19.97 16.14
N MET A 27 14.03 19.40 17.10
CA MET A 27 13.63 18.12 17.69
C MET A 27 12.30 18.22 18.44
N ALA A 28 12.07 19.31 19.18
CA ALA A 28 10.80 19.55 19.87
C ALA A 28 9.63 19.68 18.87
N GLU A 29 9.84 20.37 17.75
CA GLU A 29 8.84 20.52 16.68
C GLU A 29 8.50 19.16 16.03
N ILE A 30 9.52 18.35 15.73
CA ILE A 30 9.33 16.99 15.21
C ILE A 30 8.53 16.13 16.21
N ASN A 31 8.92 16.13 17.49
CA ASN A 31 8.22 15.37 18.53
C ASN A 31 6.76 15.83 18.70
N SER A 32 6.53 17.14 18.63
CA SER A 32 5.19 17.73 18.70
C SER A 32 4.33 17.32 17.50
N ALA A 33 4.88 17.38 16.29
CA ALA A 33 4.19 16.97 15.07
C ALA A 33 3.83 15.48 15.07
N ILE A 34 4.76 14.61 15.50
CA ILE A 34 4.52 13.17 15.65
C ILE A 34 3.38 12.93 16.66
N SER A 35 3.48 13.55 17.83
CA SER A 35 2.48 13.40 18.90
C SER A 35 1.10 13.87 18.45
N ALA A 36 1.01 14.97 17.69
CA ALA A 36 -0.25 15.48 17.15
C ALA A 36 -0.88 14.50 16.15
N VAL A 37 -0.10 13.94 15.23
CA VAL A 37 -0.59 12.94 14.25
C VAL A 37 -1.08 11.67 14.94
N GLU A 38 -0.36 11.20 15.95
CA GLU A 38 -0.74 10.02 16.72
C GLU A 38 -2.00 10.27 17.56
N TYR A 39 -2.11 11.45 18.17
CA TYR A 39 -3.31 11.86 18.91
C TYR A 39 -4.55 11.92 18.02
N VAL A 40 -4.45 12.52 16.83
CA VAL A 40 -5.56 12.56 15.85
C VAL A 40 -5.94 11.15 15.41
N ARG A 41 -4.95 10.28 15.16
CA ARG A 41 -5.20 8.88 14.80
C ARG A 41 -5.92 8.14 15.93
N ALA A 42 -5.47 8.30 17.18
CA ALA A 42 -6.06 7.64 18.35
C ALA A 42 -7.49 8.13 18.61
N THR A 43 -7.72 9.43 18.50
CA THR A 43 -9.04 10.04 18.73
C THR A 43 -10.03 9.75 17.59
N ALA A 44 -9.57 9.54 16.36
CA ALA A 44 -10.44 9.07 15.26
C ALA A 44 -11.11 7.71 15.57
N PHE A 45 -10.47 6.84 16.37
CA PHE A 45 -11.08 5.58 16.81
C PHE A 45 -12.06 5.77 17.98
N LEU A 46 -11.86 6.79 18.81
CA LEU A 46 -12.76 7.12 19.93
C LEU A 46 -13.98 7.94 19.49
N GLN A 47 -13.92 8.62 18.35
CA GLN A 47 -15.01 9.42 17.79
C GLN A 47 -16.07 8.57 17.06
N PHE A 48 -15.89 7.25 16.94
CA PHE A 48 -16.99 6.36 16.58
C PHE A 48 -17.94 6.28 17.78
N PRO A 49 -19.17 6.79 17.69
CA PRO A 49 -20.10 6.67 18.79
C PRO A 49 -20.30 5.18 19.07
N SER A 50 -20.30 4.86 20.37
CA SER A 50 -20.91 3.67 20.93
C SER A 50 -22.25 3.36 20.25
N SER A 51 -22.20 2.59 19.18
CA SER A 51 -23.31 1.91 18.54
C SER A 51 -22.91 0.45 18.34
N SER A 52 -22.60 -0.20 19.45
CA SER A 52 -22.79 -1.64 19.64
C SER A 52 -22.60 -1.90 21.12
N SER A 53 -23.71 -1.78 21.82
CA SER A 53 -24.08 -2.62 22.95
C SER A 53 -23.13 -3.80 23.21
N ALA A 54 -22.70 -3.87 24.47
CA ALA A 54 -22.03 -5.00 25.07
C ALA A 54 -22.55 -6.35 24.56
N SER A 55 -21.64 -7.16 24.04
CA SER A 55 -21.78 -8.61 24.10
C SER A 55 -20.41 -9.25 24.27
N SER A 56 -20.26 -9.82 25.48
CA SER A 56 -19.39 -10.93 25.86
C SER A 56 -17.87 -10.74 25.83
N ALA A 57 -17.35 -10.32 26.99
CA ALA A 57 -16.09 -10.76 27.56
C ALA A 57 -16.09 -12.28 27.88
N ALA A 58 -16.27 -13.14 26.87
CA ALA A 58 -16.22 -14.60 27.03
C ALA A 58 -15.89 -15.32 25.71
N ALA A 59 -14.64 -15.21 25.26
CA ALA A 59 -14.05 -16.18 24.33
C ALA A 59 -12.53 -16.27 24.60
N ILE A 60 -12.20 -16.51 25.87
CA ILE A 60 -10.90 -17.03 26.27
C ILE A 60 -10.94 -18.54 25.99
N PHE A 61 -9.94 -19.06 25.28
CA PHE A 61 -9.74 -20.46 24.83
C PHE A 61 -10.38 -20.88 23.51
N SER A 62 -9.79 -20.42 22.41
CA SER A 62 -9.60 -21.26 21.22
C SER A 62 -8.29 -20.91 20.53
N LYS A 63 -7.31 -21.79 20.79
CA LYS A 63 -6.19 -22.20 19.93
C LYS A 63 -5.40 -21.08 19.24
N ASN A 64 -4.21 -20.88 19.81
CA ASN A 64 -3.08 -20.17 19.26
C ASN A 64 -2.78 -20.57 17.81
N ASP A 65 -3.03 -19.67 16.87
CA ASP A 65 -2.29 -19.56 15.61
C ASP A 65 -2.26 -18.08 15.24
N GLY A 66 -1.05 -17.54 15.11
CA GLY A 66 -0.74 -16.12 14.96
C GLY A 66 -1.50 -15.41 13.85
N LYS A 67 -2.72 -14.97 14.15
CA LYS A 67 -3.44 -13.93 13.40
C LYS A 67 -2.74 -12.60 13.64
N LYS A 68 -1.50 -12.49 13.13
CA LYS A 68 -0.97 -11.20 12.68
C LYS A 68 -2.11 -10.54 11.93
N LEU A 69 -2.35 -9.27 12.21
CA LEU A 69 -3.12 -8.35 11.38
C LEU A 69 -2.51 -8.37 9.97
N ASN A 70 -2.85 -9.40 9.21
CA ASN A 70 -2.23 -9.73 7.96
C ASN A 70 -2.88 -8.82 6.93
N LYS A 71 -2.24 -7.67 6.70
CA LYS A 71 -2.44 -6.83 5.51
C LYS A 71 -2.45 -7.64 4.20
N TYR A 72 -1.93 -8.87 4.25
CA TYR A 72 -1.88 -9.86 3.20
C TYR A 72 -2.93 -10.96 3.45
N ASP A 73 -4.03 -10.88 2.72
CA ASP A 73 -5.06 -11.91 2.75
C ASP A 73 -4.68 -13.03 1.76
N ALA A 74 -4.26 -14.17 2.31
CA ALA A 74 -3.90 -15.34 1.51
C ALA A 74 -5.07 -15.82 0.64
N LYS A 75 -6.32 -15.74 1.12
CA LYS A 75 -7.49 -16.14 0.33
C LYS A 75 -7.69 -15.23 -0.87
N LYS A 76 -7.51 -13.92 -0.68
CA LYS A 76 -7.64 -12.93 -1.75
C LYS A 76 -6.53 -13.08 -2.80
N ALA A 77 -5.31 -13.43 -2.38
CA ALA A 77 -4.22 -13.77 -3.30
C ALA A 77 -4.52 -15.04 -4.13
N ASP A 78 -5.06 -16.09 -3.49
CA ASP A 78 -5.45 -17.33 -4.15
C ASP A 78 -6.59 -17.13 -5.16
N GLU A 79 -7.56 -16.26 -4.83
CA GLU A 79 -8.64 -15.88 -5.74
C GLU A 79 -8.11 -15.15 -6.98
N ALA A 80 -7.23 -14.16 -6.79
CA ALA A 80 -6.61 -13.42 -7.90
C ALA A 80 -5.75 -14.35 -8.78
N TYR A 81 -5.03 -15.31 -8.18
CA TYR A 81 -4.30 -16.33 -8.91
C TYR A 81 -5.23 -17.21 -9.76
N LYS A 82 -6.32 -17.71 -9.16
CA LYS A 82 -7.31 -18.54 -9.87
C LYS A 82 -7.99 -17.79 -11.01
N ALA A 83 -8.30 -16.50 -10.82
CA ALA A 83 -8.80 -15.62 -11.88
C ALA A 83 -7.79 -15.49 -13.03
N GLY A 84 -6.51 -15.27 -12.72
CA GLY A 84 -5.44 -15.24 -13.72
C GLY A 84 -5.33 -16.54 -14.53
N MET A 85 -5.41 -17.70 -13.85
CA MET A 85 -5.41 -19.00 -14.54
C MET A 85 -6.64 -19.19 -15.44
N ALA A 86 -7.82 -18.73 -15.00
CA ALA A 86 -9.03 -18.77 -15.81
C ALA A 86 -8.92 -17.87 -17.06
N SER A 87 -8.34 -16.67 -16.93
CA SER A 87 -8.07 -15.78 -18.07
C SER A 87 -7.06 -16.37 -19.04
N MET A 88 -6.03 -17.09 -18.57
CA MET A 88 -5.12 -17.83 -19.46
C MET A 88 -5.84 -18.94 -20.23
N ALA A 89 -6.72 -19.69 -19.57
CA ALA A 89 -7.54 -20.73 -20.23
C ALA A 89 -8.53 -20.13 -21.23
N ALA A 90 -9.03 -18.92 -20.98
CA ALA A 90 -9.89 -18.16 -21.89
C ALA A 90 -9.13 -17.48 -23.04
N GLY A 91 -7.80 -17.61 -23.11
CA GLY A 91 -6.96 -16.99 -24.15
C GLY A 91 -6.72 -15.48 -23.97
N LYS A 92 -7.17 -14.91 -22.85
CA LYS A 92 -7.04 -13.49 -22.54
C LYS A 92 -5.78 -13.22 -21.71
N LEU A 93 -4.65 -13.19 -22.40
CA LEU A 93 -3.34 -13.09 -21.76
C LEU A 93 -3.12 -11.75 -21.02
N ASP A 94 -3.69 -10.65 -21.51
CA ASP A 94 -3.62 -9.33 -20.83
C ASP A 94 -4.35 -9.32 -19.48
N GLU A 95 -5.60 -9.82 -19.44
CA GLU A 95 -6.38 -9.94 -18.21
C GLU A 95 -5.72 -10.90 -17.21
N ALA A 96 -5.06 -11.96 -17.70
CA ALA A 96 -4.29 -12.88 -16.88
C ALA A 96 -3.10 -12.19 -16.21
N ILE A 97 -2.33 -11.39 -16.95
CA ILE A 97 -1.19 -10.64 -16.40
C ILE A 97 -1.66 -9.64 -15.34
N GLN A 98 -2.77 -8.94 -15.56
CA GLN A 98 -3.34 -8.03 -14.57
C GLN A 98 -3.72 -8.76 -13.28
N SER A 99 -4.42 -9.89 -13.39
CA SER A 99 -4.86 -10.70 -12.25
C SER A 99 -3.67 -11.28 -11.46
N LEU A 100 -2.61 -11.71 -12.16
CA LEU A 100 -1.38 -12.20 -11.53
C LEU A 100 -0.60 -11.10 -10.80
N ASN A 101 -0.59 -9.87 -11.32
CA ASN A 101 0.00 -8.72 -10.64
C ASN A 101 -0.78 -8.35 -9.37
N VAL A 102 -2.11 -8.46 -9.40
CA VAL A 102 -2.96 -8.28 -8.21
C VAL A 102 -2.62 -9.34 -7.15
N ALA A 103 -2.46 -10.61 -7.54
CA ALA A 103 -2.02 -11.66 -6.62
C ALA A 103 -0.65 -11.34 -6.01
N LEU A 104 0.31 -10.84 -6.79
CA LEU A 104 1.65 -10.45 -6.33
C LEU A 104 1.60 -9.32 -5.30
N ALA A 105 0.75 -8.31 -5.51
CA ALA A 105 0.60 -7.18 -4.57
C ALA A 105 -0.01 -7.61 -3.22
N ILE A 106 -0.80 -8.69 -3.21
CA ILE A 106 -1.47 -9.24 -2.01
C ILE A 106 -0.63 -10.35 -1.35
N CYS A 107 0.37 -10.90 -2.04
CA CYS A 107 1.24 -11.92 -1.47
C CYS A 107 2.18 -11.32 -0.42
N PRO A 108 2.33 -11.98 0.76
CA PRO A 108 3.30 -11.55 1.74
C PRO A 108 4.73 -11.76 1.22
N PRO A 109 5.65 -10.82 1.46
CA PRO A 109 7.04 -10.92 1.00
C PRO A 109 7.82 -12.08 1.63
N ASP A 110 7.32 -12.59 2.76
CA ASP A 110 7.86 -13.76 3.47
C ASP A 110 7.72 -15.07 2.65
N LYS A 111 6.74 -15.12 1.73
CA LYS A 111 6.53 -16.26 0.82
C LYS A 111 7.25 -16.04 -0.51
N THR A 112 8.59 -15.98 -0.45
CA THR A 112 9.47 -15.75 -1.62
C THR A 112 9.23 -16.75 -2.75
N SER A 113 8.95 -18.02 -2.43
CA SER A 113 8.64 -19.05 -3.43
C SER A 113 7.34 -18.78 -4.20
N ALA A 114 6.33 -18.21 -3.55
CA ALA A 114 5.07 -17.83 -4.20
C ALA A 114 5.28 -16.61 -5.11
N VAL A 115 6.00 -15.60 -4.63
CA VAL A 115 6.36 -14.40 -5.42
C VAL A 115 7.16 -14.80 -6.67
N ALA A 116 8.16 -15.66 -6.53
CA ALA A 116 8.97 -16.14 -7.65
C ALA A 116 8.12 -16.89 -8.69
N LYS A 117 7.18 -17.74 -8.26
CA LYS A 117 6.25 -18.44 -9.16
C LYS A 117 5.35 -17.46 -9.92
N LEU A 118 4.80 -16.45 -9.25
CA LEU A 118 3.97 -15.42 -9.89
C LEU A 118 4.76 -14.62 -10.91
N GLN A 119 5.99 -14.20 -10.58
CA GLN A 119 6.86 -13.50 -11.52
C GLN A 119 7.24 -14.36 -12.72
N SER A 120 7.54 -15.64 -12.50
CA SER A 120 7.81 -16.60 -13.58
C SER A 120 6.60 -16.74 -14.50
N LEU A 121 5.39 -16.87 -13.93
CA LEU A 121 4.15 -16.95 -14.69
C LEU A 121 3.90 -15.69 -15.51
N ILE A 122 4.00 -14.50 -14.89
CA ILE A 122 3.83 -13.22 -15.58
C ILE A 122 4.80 -13.10 -16.76
N SER A 123 6.07 -13.51 -16.58
CA SER A 123 7.07 -13.49 -17.65
C SER A 123 6.67 -14.42 -18.81
N VAL A 124 6.26 -15.66 -18.51
CA VAL A 124 5.82 -16.64 -19.51
C VAL A 124 4.57 -16.14 -20.25
N THR A 125 3.55 -15.67 -19.54
CA THR A 125 2.32 -15.13 -20.13
C THR A 125 2.61 -13.90 -21.00
N SER A 126 3.53 -13.03 -20.58
CA SER A 126 3.95 -11.85 -21.37
C SER A 126 4.70 -12.25 -22.65
N GLN A 127 5.50 -13.32 -22.60
CA GLN A 127 6.15 -13.87 -23.79
C GLN A 127 5.14 -14.49 -24.76
N GLN A 128 4.12 -15.19 -24.23
CA GLN A 128 3.03 -15.72 -25.03
C GLN A 128 2.21 -14.61 -25.69
N LEU A 129 1.96 -13.49 -24.99
CA LEU A 129 1.29 -12.33 -25.54
C LEU A 129 2.07 -11.71 -26.72
N ARG A 130 3.41 -11.65 -26.61
CA ARG A 130 4.29 -11.13 -27.66
C ARG A 130 4.53 -12.09 -28.82
N LYS A 131 4.18 -13.36 -28.67
CA LYS A 131 4.32 -14.37 -29.70
C LYS A 131 2.91 -14.63 -30.28
N PRO A 132 2.41 -13.76 -31.18
CA PRO A 132 1.14 -14.04 -31.85
C PRO A 132 1.27 -15.37 -32.57
N SER A 133 0.39 -16.31 -32.24
CA SER A 133 0.25 -17.58 -32.95
C SER A 133 -0.01 -17.26 -34.42
N ASN A 134 0.95 -17.62 -35.27
CA ASN A 134 0.86 -17.57 -36.72
C ASN A 134 0.24 -18.88 -37.22
#